data_AF-A0A5E7YGH7-F1
#
_entry.id   AF-A0A5E7YGH7-F1
#
_cell.length_a   1.000
_cell.length_b   1.000
_cell.length_c   1.000
_cell.angle_alpha   90.00
_cell.angle_beta   90.00
_cell.angle_gamma   90.00
#
_symmetry.space_group_name_H-M   'P 1'
#
loop_
_entity.id
_entity.type
_entity.pdbx_description
1 polymer ?
#
loop_
_entity_poly.entity_id
_entity_poly.type
_entity_poly.pdbx_seq_one_letter_code
_entity_poly.pdbx_strand_id
1 'polypeptide(L)'
;MEGIGIGSIICWRHWFPLYLIVLSLGSTHAQQSQVGTRIHVLVLYENGGHHLEYTNAAVPWLKQLATDSSLVLDFITSTDKINEAFLANYQLIVQLDYPPYGWKEEAAAAFANYIEEGKGGWIGFHHATLLGEFDGYSMWGWFSGFMGGIGYQNYIADFASADVIVEANSHPVMKGLPAKFPVKKEEWYTYDKSPRPNVRVLASVDESTSFLTPRLRWATTLWYGRMRM
;
A
#
# COMPACT_ATOMS: atom_id res chain seq x y z
N MET A 1 -23.47 19.10 -43.44
CA MET A 1 -23.22 17.76 -42.86
C MET A 1 -22.06 17.94 -41.89
N GLU A 2 -22.34 18.51 -40.70
CA GLU A 2 -22.83 17.80 -39.49
C GLU A 2 -21.75 16.84 -38.97
N GLY A 3 -21.23 16.91 -37.76
CA GLY A 3 -21.55 17.78 -36.62
C GLY A 3 -20.43 17.75 -35.58
N ILE A 4 -20.29 18.88 -34.89
CA ILE A 4 -19.48 19.11 -33.69
C ILE A 4 -20.32 18.65 -32.48
N GLY A 5 -19.72 17.93 -31.54
CA GLY A 5 -20.37 17.51 -30.30
C GLY A 5 -19.45 17.69 -29.10
N ILE A 6 -19.52 18.88 -28.49
CA ILE A 6 -18.90 19.25 -27.22
C ILE A 6 -19.81 18.74 -26.09
N GLY A 7 -19.25 18.07 -25.08
CA GLY A 7 -19.99 17.55 -23.94
C GLY A 7 -19.32 17.88 -22.62
N SER A 8 -19.43 19.13 -22.19
CA SER A 8 -19.22 19.54 -20.79
C SER A 8 -20.50 19.28 -20.01
N ILE A 9 -20.43 18.52 -18.91
CA ILE A 9 -21.52 18.44 -17.93
C ILE A 9 -21.22 19.45 -16.82
N ILE A 10 -22.07 20.45 -16.74
CA ILE A 10 -22.13 21.46 -15.69
C ILE A 10 -23.25 21.03 -14.73
N CYS A 11 -22.98 20.97 -13.43
CA CYS A 11 -24.00 20.92 -12.39
C CYS A 11 -24.10 22.29 -11.72
N TRP A 12 -25.29 22.89 -11.77
CA TRP A 12 -25.61 24.20 -11.20
C TRP A 12 -26.21 24.06 -9.80
N ARG A 13 -25.77 24.90 -8.86
CA ARG A 13 -26.73 25.53 -7.93
C ARG A 13 -26.25 26.88 -7.36
N HIS A 14 -27.00 27.90 -7.76
CA HIS A 14 -27.24 29.24 -7.17
C HIS A 14 -26.35 30.43 -7.54
N TRP A 15 -27.07 31.48 -7.96
CA TRP A 15 -26.61 32.78 -8.42
C TRP A 15 -26.64 33.77 -7.25
N PHE A 16 -25.60 34.59 -7.14
CA PHE A 16 -25.67 35.93 -6.57
C PHE A 16 -25.07 36.92 -7.57
N PRO A 17 -25.66 38.11 -7.77
CA PRO A 17 -25.27 39.04 -8.81
C PRO A 17 -23.95 39.77 -8.51
N LEU A 18 -23.27 40.13 -9.61
CA LEU A 18 -22.11 41.02 -9.69
C LEU A 18 -22.27 42.27 -8.81
N TYR A 19 -21.24 42.55 -8.00
CA TYR A 19 -20.77 43.92 -7.75
C TYR A 19 -19.27 43.97 -8.04
N LEU A 20 -18.92 44.72 -9.09
CA LEU A 20 -17.56 45.07 -9.46
C LEU A 20 -17.16 46.29 -8.63
N ILE A 21 -16.31 46.09 -7.62
CA ILE A 21 -15.55 47.18 -6.99
C ILE A 21 -14.08 46.82 -7.18
N VAL A 22 -13.44 47.54 -8.11
CA VAL A 22 -11.98 47.57 -8.27
C VAL A 22 -11.44 48.51 -7.21
N LEU A 23 -10.83 47.95 -6.17
CA LEU A 23 -9.97 48.66 -5.23
C LEU A 23 -8.60 47.98 -5.24
N SER A 24 -7.70 48.56 -6.02
CA SER A 24 -6.28 48.21 -6.03
C SER A 24 -5.62 48.73 -4.75
N LEU A 25 -5.68 47.92 -3.69
CA LEU A 25 -4.79 48.02 -2.54
C LEU A 25 -3.69 46.98 -2.75
N GLY A 26 -2.44 47.45 -2.70
CA GLY A 26 -1.26 46.61 -2.96
C GLY A 26 -1.20 45.42 -2.03
N SER A 27 -1.61 44.26 -2.53
CA SER A 27 -1.36 42.98 -1.89
C SER A 27 0.11 42.65 -2.06
N THR A 28 0.92 42.97 -1.06
CA THR A 28 2.12 42.18 -0.79
C THR A 28 1.66 40.73 -0.67
N HIS A 29 1.79 39.97 -1.75
CA HIS A 29 1.65 38.52 -1.69
C HIS A 29 2.82 38.04 -0.85
N ALA A 30 2.63 37.99 0.46
CA ALA A 30 3.40 37.11 1.30
C ALA A 30 3.14 35.72 0.73
N GLN A 31 4.09 35.23 -0.04
CA GLN A 31 4.13 33.86 -0.52
C GLN A 31 4.33 33.02 0.72
N GLN A 32 3.25 32.76 1.46
CA GLN A 32 3.20 31.71 2.46
C GLN A 32 3.55 30.46 1.68
N SER A 33 4.80 30.03 1.83
CA SER A 33 5.20 28.66 1.55
C SER A 33 4.13 27.81 2.20
N GLN A 34 3.33 27.12 1.38
CA GLN A 34 2.51 26.01 1.83
C GLN A 34 3.52 25.05 2.46
N VAL A 35 3.69 25.13 3.79
CA VAL A 35 4.37 24.09 4.55
C VAL A 35 3.41 22.93 4.42
N GLY A 36 3.58 22.15 3.34
CA GLY A 36 2.82 20.94 3.11
C GLY A 36 2.94 20.13 4.39
N THR A 37 1.79 19.77 4.97
CA THR A 37 1.75 18.88 6.13
C THR A 37 2.61 17.66 5.82
N ARG A 38 3.72 17.51 6.54
CA ARG A 38 4.61 16.35 6.36
C ARG A 38 3.84 15.10 6.77
N ILE A 39 3.96 14.04 5.97
CA ILE A 39 3.34 12.76 6.28
C ILE A 39 4.37 11.95 7.07
N HIS A 40 4.02 11.60 8.30
CA HIS A 40 4.84 10.75 9.17
C HIS A 40 4.52 9.28 8.88
N VAL A 41 5.57 8.52 8.58
CA VAL A 41 5.49 7.12 8.19
C VAL A 41 6.31 6.29 9.15
N LEU A 42 5.71 5.26 9.71
CA LEU A 42 6.41 4.22 10.45
C LEU A 42 6.83 3.12 9.50
N VAL A 43 8.13 2.83 9.41
CA VAL A 43 8.68 1.72 8.64
C VAL A 43 9.07 0.61 9.62
N LEU A 44 8.27 -0.45 9.66
CA LEU A 44 8.59 -1.69 10.37
C LEU A 44 9.24 -2.66 9.39
N TYR A 45 10.42 -3.18 9.71
CA TYR A 45 11.14 -4.05 8.78
C TYR A 45 11.79 -5.26 9.44
N GLU A 46 11.86 -6.37 8.69
CA GLU A 46 12.62 -7.56 9.08
C GLU A 46 14.12 -7.30 8.97
N ASN A 47 14.85 -7.51 10.06
CA ASN A 47 16.29 -7.22 10.17
C ASN A 47 17.13 -8.49 10.35
N GLY A 48 16.71 -9.60 9.73
CA GLY A 48 17.38 -10.88 9.84
C GLY A 48 16.91 -11.87 8.77
N GLY A 49 17.46 -13.09 8.82
CA GLY A 49 17.05 -14.18 7.94
C GLY A 49 17.39 -13.96 6.46
N HIS A 50 16.63 -14.64 5.60
CA HIS A 50 16.85 -14.67 4.15
C HIS A 50 16.45 -13.35 3.44
N HIS A 51 15.75 -12.44 4.14
CA HIS A 51 15.22 -11.18 3.57
C HIS A 51 16.10 -9.96 3.84
N LEU A 52 17.26 -10.15 4.49
CA LEU A 52 18.16 -9.05 4.83
C LEU A 52 18.66 -8.28 3.60
N GLU A 53 18.86 -8.95 2.45
CA GLU A 53 19.23 -8.30 1.19
C GLU A 53 18.15 -7.32 0.70
N TYR A 54 16.87 -7.68 0.83
CA TYR A 54 15.74 -6.82 0.47
C TYR A 54 15.72 -5.58 1.37
N THR A 55 15.76 -5.76 2.69
CA THR A 55 15.78 -4.65 3.66
C THR A 55 16.97 -3.72 3.43
N ASN A 56 18.17 -4.28 3.18
CA ASN A 56 19.39 -3.50 2.93
C ASN A 56 19.28 -2.63 1.67
N ALA A 57 18.49 -3.04 0.68
CA ALA A 57 18.20 -2.23 -0.50
C ALA A 57 17.06 -1.23 -0.27
N ALA A 58 15.98 -1.65 0.42
CA ALA A 58 14.77 -0.85 0.61
C ALA A 58 14.99 0.35 1.53
N VAL A 59 15.72 0.19 2.64
CA VAL A 59 15.90 1.26 3.64
C VAL A 59 16.65 2.48 3.06
N PRO A 60 17.80 2.36 2.37
CA PRO A 60 18.44 3.49 1.72
C PRO A 60 17.55 4.15 0.66
N TRP A 61 16.81 3.37 -0.12
CA TRP A 61 15.89 3.89 -1.12
C TRP A 61 14.76 4.71 -0.48
N LEU A 62 14.16 4.23 0.61
CA LEU A 62 13.13 4.97 1.36
C LEU A 62 13.68 6.26 1.97
N LYS A 63 14.91 6.25 2.50
CA LYS A 63 15.56 7.48 3.02
C LYS A 63 15.78 8.51 1.91
N GLN A 64 16.16 8.06 0.71
CA GLN A 64 16.26 8.94 -0.45
C GLN A 64 14.88 9.48 -0.85
N LEU A 65 13.86 8.62 -0.93
CA LEU A 65 12.49 9.04 -1.20
C LEU A 65 11.99 10.10 -0.20
N ALA A 66 12.31 9.95 1.08
CA ALA A 66 11.96 10.91 2.11
C ALA A 66 12.65 12.27 1.91
N THR A 67 13.91 12.25 1.44
CA THR A 67 14.66 13.47 1.10
C THR A 67 14.02 14.20 -0.09
N ASP A 68 13.52 13.44 -1.06
CA ASP A 68 12.94 13.96 -2.31
C ASP A 68 11.44 14.30 -2.18
N SER A 69 10.84 14.15 -1.00
CA SER A 69 9.41 14.31 -0.77
C SER A 69 9.09 14.97 0.57
N SER A 70 7.80 15.08 0.90
CA SER A 70 7.32 15.62 2.19
C SER A 70 7.08 14.52 3.23
N LEU A 71 7.84 13.42 3.15
CA LEU A 71 7.73 12.29 4.08
C LEU A 71 8.72 12.42 5.24
N VAL A 72 8.32 12.01 6.43
CA VAL A 72 9.18 11.80 7.60
C VAL A 72 9.09 10.33 7.96
N LEU A 73 10.22 9.63 7.96
CA LEU A 73 10.26 8.18 8.17
C LEU A 73 10.94 7.85 9.50
N ASP A 74 10.24 7.13 10.37
CA ASP A 74 10.81 6.47 11.54
C ASP A 74 10.93 4.97 11.28
N PHE A 75 12.05 4.38 11.66
CA PHE A 75 12.36 2.99 11.36
C PHE A 75 12.41 2.15 12.65
N ILE A 76 11.72 1.01 12.67
CA ILE A 76 11.72 0.04 13.77
C ILE A 76 11.90 -1.39 13.23
N THR A 77 12.48 -2.26 14.07
CA THR A 77 12.73 -3.68 13.75
C THR A 77 12.03 -4.64 14.72
N SER A 78 11.21 -4.10 15.61
CA SER A 78 10.37 -4.87 16.51
C SER A 78 9.07 -4.12 16.78
N THR A 79 8.03 -4.85 17.15
CA THR A 79 6.71 -4.29 17.45
C THR A 79 6.58 -3.86 18.91
N ASP A 80 7.66 -3.90 19.71
CA ASP A 80 7.60 -3.69 21.17
C ASP A 80 7.12 -2.30 21.58
N LYS A 81 7.31 -1.31 20.71
CA LYS A 81 6.87 0.07 20.94
C LYS A 81 5.45 0.32 20.41
N ILE A 82 4.88 -0.61 19.66
CA ILE A 82 3.59 -0.41 19.01
C ILE A 82 2.49 -0.52 20.06
N ASN A 83 1.84 0.61 20.31
CA ASN A 83 0.57 0.74 20.99
C ASN A 83 -0.19 1.93 20.36
N GLU A 84 -1.41 2.20 20.81
CA GLU A 84 -2.25 3.25 20.20
C GLU A 84 -1.62 4.64 20.27
N ALA A 85 -1.00 4.99 21.40
CA ALA A 85 -0.35 6.28 21.59
C ALA A 85 0.88 6.44 20.67
N PHE A 86 1.62 5.35 20.45
CA PHE A 86 2.72 5.33 19.49
C PHE A 86 2.22 5.51 18.05
N LEU A 87 1.21 4.73 17.65
CA LEU A 87 0.65 4.77 16.29
C LEU A 87 -0.06 6.08 15.95
N ALA A 88 -0.58 6.81 16.95
CA ALA A 88 -1.21 8.12 16.76
C ALA A 88 -0.29 9.18 16.11
N ASN A 89 1.02 8.97 16.12
CA ASN A 89 2.00 9.86 15.49
C ASN A 89 2.16 9.63 13.98
N TYR A 90 1.61 8.56 13.42
CA TYR A 90 1.90 8.12 12.05
C TYR A 90 0.65 8.04 11.17
N GLN A 91 0.72 8.59 9.97
CA GLN A 91 -0.38 8.54 8.99
C GLN A 91 -0.27 7.31 8.07
N LEU A 92 0.89 6.66 8.06
CA LEU A 92 1.15 5.47 7.25
C LEU A 92 2.08 4.51 7.99
N ILE A 93 1.77 3.22 7.91
CA ILE A 93 2.66 2.13 8.29
C ILE A 93 3.14 1.44 7.02
N VAL A 94 4.45 1.29 6.87
CA VAL A 94 5.09 0.50 5.82
C VAL A 94 5.74 -0.71 6.49
N GLN A 95 5.28 -1.91 6.14
CA GLN A 95 5.75 -3.18 6.70
C GLN A 95 6.59 -3.92 5.65
N LEU A 96 7.91 -3.85 5.80
CA LEU A 96 8.90 -4.43 4.89
C LEU A 96 9.30 -5.81 5.40
N ASP A 97 8.71 -6.85 4.82
CA ASP A 97 9.02 -8.25 5.09
C ASP A 97 8.92 -8.69 6.57
N TYR A 98 8.39 -7.84 7.46
CA TYR A 98 8.18 -8.24 8.85
C TYR A 98 6.94 -9.14 8.91
N PRO A 99 6.99 -10.37 9.41
CA PRO A 99 5.84 -11.25 9.45
C PRO A 99 4.75 -10.75 10.41
N PRO A 100 3.46 -11.05 10.15
CA PRO A 100 2.37 -10.66 11.03
C PRO A 100 2.20 -11.58 12.25
N TYR A 101 2.79 -12.79 12.24
CA TYR A 101 2.79 -13.68 13.40
C TYR A 101 3.84 -13.23 14.44
N GLY A 102 3.64 -13.61 15.70
CA GLY A 102 4.55 -13.25 16.79
C GLY A 102 4.43 -11.80 17.29
N TRP A 103 3.58 -10.97 16.67
CA TRP A 103 3.23 -9.66 17.22
C TRP A 103 2.60 -9.85 18.60
N LYS A 104 3.08 -9.07 19.57
CA LYS A 104 2.47 -9.05 20.91
C LYS A 104 1.04 -8.55 20.82
N GLU A 105 0.18 -9.04 21.71
CA GLU A 105 -1.26 -8.72 21.73
C GLU A 105 -1.55 -7.22 21.70
N GLU A 106 -0.81 -6.41 22.46
CA GLU A 106 -0.94 -4.95 22.47
C GLU A 106 -0.65 -4.33 21.09
N ALA A 107 0.44 -4.75 20.44
CA ALA A 107 0.82 -4.26 19.11
C ALA A 107 -0.20 -4.69 18.04
N ALA A 108 -0.65 -5.94 18.13
CA ALA A 108 -1.65 -6.50 17.23
C ALA A 108 -2.98 -5.75 17.34
N ALA A 109 -3.48 -5.54 18.57
CA ALA A 109 -4.71 -4.80 18.84
C ALA A 109 -4.59 -3.34 18.40
N ALA A 110 -3.48 -2.66 18.72
CA ALA A 110 -3.27 -1.28 18.32
C ALA A 110 -3.24 -1.11 16.79
N PHE A 111 -2.62 -2.04 16.06
CA PHE A 111 -2.62 -2.04 14.61
C PHE A 111 -4.03 -2.28 14.03
N ALA A 112 -4.78 -3.24 14.58
CA ALA A 112 -6.15 -3.48 14.15
C ALA A 112 -7.03 -2.24 14.33
N ASN A 113 -7.00 -1.63 15.51
CA ASN A 113 -7.72 -0.39 15.81
C ASN A 113 -7.28 0.78 14.91
N TYR A 114 -5.97 0.89 14.65
CA TYR A 114 -5.43 1.90 13.73
C TYR A 114 -6.05 1.84 12.33
N ILE A 115 -6.22 0.63 11.80
CA ILE A 115 -6.81 0.39 10.49
C ILE A 115 -8.34 0.57 10.53
N GLU A 116 -9.03 -0.05 11.48
CA GLU A 116 -10.50 -0.04 11.56
C GLU A 116 -11.07 1.36 11.83
N GLU A 117 -10.40 2.16 12.65
CA GLU A 117 -10.82 3.53 12.94
C GLU A 117 -10.38 4.54 11.86
N GLY A 118 -9.66 4.09 10.83
CA GLY A 118 -9.17 4.96 9.76
C GLY A 118 -8.14 5.99 10.22
N LYS A 119 -7.38 5.69 11.28
CA LYS A 119 -6.32 6.57 11.83
C LYS A 119 -5.17 6.77 10.85
N GLY A 120 -4.97 5.83 9.92
CA GLY A 120 -4.09 6.02 8.78
C GLY A 120 -4.11 4.85 7.79
N GLY A 121 -3.01 4.67 7.06
CA GLY A 121 -2.89 3.66 6.00
C GLY A 121 -1.83 2.60 6.29
N TRP A 122 -1.86 1.51 5.52
CA TRP A 122 -0.86 0.46 5.57
C TRP A 122 -0.44 0.00 4.18
N ILE A 123 0.86 -0.27 4.03
CA ILE A 123 1.45 -0.92 2.86
C ILE A 123 2.32 -2.07 3.37
N GLY A 124 1.94 -3.30 3.05
CA GLY A 124 2.73 -4.49 3.36
C GLY A 124 3.44 -5.06 2.15
N PHE A 125 4.61 -5.62 2.41
CA PHE A 125 5.43 -6.29 1.41
C PHE A 125 5.67 -7.74 1.82
N HIS A 126 5.50 -8.65 0.87
CA HIS A 126 5.97 -10.03 0.93
C HIS A 126 5.60 -10.78 2.23
N HIS A 127 6.55 -10.99 3.14
CA HIS A 127 6.35 -11.62 4.45
C HIS A 127 5.30 -10.95 5.33
N ALA A 128 4.96 -9.68 5.10
CA ALA A 128 3.81 -9.05 5.76
C ALA A 128 2.49 -9.81 5.53
N THR A 129 2.46 -10.71 4.54
CA THR A 129 1.32 -11.58 4.20
C THR A 129 1.56 -13.06 4.51
N LEU A 130 2.59 -13.39 5.30
CA LEU A 130 2.88 -14.75 5.77
C LEU A 130 1.86 -15.17 6.85
N LEU A 131 0.63 -15.40 6.41
CA LEU A 131 -0.55 -15.66 7.22
C LEU A 131 -0.80 -17.16 7.38
N GLY A 132 -0.47 -17.71 8.54
CA GLY A 132 -0.57 -19.15 8.78
C GLY A 132 -0.08 -19.50 10.17
N GLU A 133 0.14 -20.79 10.40
CA GLU A 133 0.74 -21.28 11.64
C GLU A 133 2.25 -21.43 11.45
N PHE A 134 3.02 -20.57 12.13
CA PHE A 134 4.47 -20.48 11.97
C PHE A 134 5.11 -20.28 13.34
N ASP A 135 6.29 -20.87 13.56
CA ASP A 135 7.11 -20.66 14.76
C ASP A 135 6.37 -20.84 16.10
N GLY A 136 5.35 -21.70 16.13
CA GLY A 136 4.51 -21.95 17.30
C GLY A 136 3.39 -20.93 17.54
N TYR A 137 3.21 -19.96 16.64
CA TYR A 137 2.12 -19.00 16.65
C TYR A 137 0.98 -19.45 15.75
N SER A 138 -0.26 -19.28 16.21
CA SER A 138 -1.46 -19.48 15.39
C SER A 138 -1.64 -18.34 14.40
N MET A 139 -2.36 -18.61 13.30
CA MET A 139 -2.70 -17.59 12.31
C MET A 139 -3.52 -16.47 12.94
N TRP A 140 -3.11 -15.23 12.70
CA TRP A 140 -3.85 -14.05 13.16
C TRP A 140 -5.10 -13.85 12.31
N GLY A 141 -6.24 -14.32 12.82
CA GLY A 141 -7.51 -14.36 12.09
C GLY A 141 -8.00 -13.00 11.60
N TRP A 142 -7.85 -11.94 12.41
CA TRP A 142 -8.21 -10.57 12.00
C TRP A 142 -7.40 -10.12 10.78
N PHE A 143 -6.08 -10.32 10.79
CA PHE A 143 -5.20 -9.91 9.69
C PHE A 143 -5.51 -10.71 8.41
N SER A 144 -5.77 -12.02 8.55
CA SER A 144 -6.24 -12.83 7.42
C SER A 144 -7.53 -12.26 6.82
N GLY A 145 -8.53 -11.93 7.65
CA GLY A 145 -9.78 -11.29 7.23
C GLY A 145 -9.55 -9.96 6.50
N PHE A 146 -8.70 -9.10 7.06
CA PHE A 146 -8.27 -7.83 6.47
C PHE A 146 -7.66 -8.02 5.06
N MET A 147 -6.88 -9.08 4.86
CA MET A 147 -6.26 -9.43 3.57
C MET A 147 -7.19 -10.17 2.60
N GLY A 148 -8.50 -10.23 2.87
CA GLY A 148 -9.49 -10.90 2.04
C GLY A 148 -9.76 -12.35 2.41
N GLY A 149 -9.36 -12.74 3.62
CA GLY A 149 -9.59 -14.05 4.23
C GLY A 149 -8.57 -15.12 3.83
N ILE A 150 -7.44 -14.75 3.22
CA ILE A 150 -6.45 -15.68 2.68
C ILE A 150 -5.54 -16.25 3.77
N GLY A 151 -5.06 -17.47 3.55
CA GLY A 151 -3.93 -18.08 4.26
C GLY A 151 -2.79 -18.36 3.28
N TYR A 152 -1.55 -18.16 3.73
CA TYR A 152 -0.37 -18.55 2.99
C TYR A 152 -0.38 -20.06 2.75
N GLN A 153 -0.13 -20.47 1.51
CA GLN A 153 -0.12 -21.87 1.11
C GLN A 153 1.30 -22.35 0.80
N ASN A 154 2.01 -21.63 -0.05
CA ASN A 154 3.36 -21.95 -0.48
C ASN A 154 3.95 -20.77 -1.29
N TYR A 155 5.16 -20.94 -1.81
CA TYR A 155 5.80 -20.07 -2.77
C TYR A 155 6.30 -20.86 -3.98
N ILE A 156 6.55 -20.18 -5.09
CA ILE A 156 7.32 -20.75 -6.20
C ILE A 156 8.78 -20.79 -5.76
N ALA A 157 9.35 -22.00 -5.70
CA ALA A 157 10.73 -22.20 -5.25
C ALA A 157 11.71 -21.45 -6.16
N ASP A 158 12.71 -20.82 -5.54
CA ASP A 158 13.67 -19.90 -6.15
C ASP A 158 13.05 -18.62 -6.74
N PHE A 159 13.91 -17.64 -7.03
CA PHE A 159 13.46 -16.42 -7.71
C PHE A 159 13.05 -16.73 -9.15
N ALA A 160 11.82 -16.36 -9.51
CA ALA A 160 11.27 -16.58 -10.85
C ALA A 160 10.85 -15.26 -11.51
N SER A 161 10.98 -15.21 -12.84
CA SER A 161 10.44 -14.12 -13.65
C SER A 161 9.01 -14.40 -14.05
N ALA A 162 8.15 -13.39 -13.98
CA ALA A 162 6.79 -13.45 -14.51
C ALA A 162 6.35 -12.09 -15.04
N ASP A 163 5.40 -12.11 -15.96
CA ASP A 163 4.69 -10.88 -16.34
C ASP A 163 3.61 -10.57 -15.30
N VAL A 164 3.39 -9.29 -15.05
CA VAL A 164 2.31 -8.78 -14.20
C VAL A 164 1.31 -8.03 -15.08
N ILE A 165 0.04 -8.40 -14.97
CA ILE A 165 -1.09 -7.80 -15.67
C ILE A 165 -1.69 -6.72 -14.77
N VAL A 166 -1.82 -5.50 -15.29
CA VAL A 166 -2.52 -4.41 -14.61
C VAL A 166 -4.02 -4.57 -14.81
N GLU A 167 -4.75 -4.77 -13.72
CA GLU A 167 -6.20 -4.98 -13.74
C GLU A 167 -7.00 -3.69 -13.48
N ALA A 168 -6.42 -2.78 -12.69
CA ALA A 168 -7.07 -1.55 -12.27
C ALA A 168 -6.38 -0.30 -12.84
N ASN A 169 -6.32 -0.17 -14.17
CA ASN A 169 -5.62 0.92 -14.85
C ASN A 169 -6.06 2.36 -14.45
N SER A 170 -7.29 2.51 -13.96
CA SER A 170 -7.84 3.77 -13.48
C SER A 170 -7.45 4.09 -12.03
N HIS A 171 -6.87 3.12 -11.30
CA HIS A 171 -6.42 3.33 -9.95
C HIS A 171 -5.20 4.27 -9.92
N PRO A 172 -5.12 5.26 -9.01
CA PRO A 172 -4.01 6.22 -8.98
C PRO A 172 -2.61 5.58 -8.95
N VAL A 173 -2.46 4.47 -8.21
CA VAL A 173 -1.20 3.72 -8.08
C VAL A 173 -0.79 3.02 -9.38
N MET A 174 -1.75 2.73 -10.27
CA MET A 174 -1.50 2.04 -11.54
C MET A 174 -1.44 2.99 -12.74
N LYS A 175 -1.60 4.31 -12.51
CA LYS A 175 -1.64 5.31 -13.57
C LYS A 175 -0.28 5.40 -14.27
N GLY A 176 -0.29 5.28 -15.60
CA GLY A 176 0.92 5.39 -16.43
C GLY A 176 1.71 4.09 -16.57
N LEU A 177 1.31 3.02 -15.88
CA LEU A 177 1.89 1.69 -16.10
C LEU A 177 1.34 1.07 -17.40
N PRO A 178 2.14 0.28 -18.12
CA PRO A 178 1.65 -0.52 -19.24
C PRO A 178 0.65 -1.57 -18.74
N ALA A 179 -0.24 -2.03 -19.62
CA ALA A 179 -1.23 -3.06 -19.28
C ALA A 179 -0.60 -4.38 -18.81
N LYS A 180 0.65 -4.64 -19.21
CA LYS A 180 1.47 -5.77 -18.77
C LYS A 180 2.94 -5.35 -18.69
N PHE A 181 3.66 -5.80 -17.66
CA PHE A 181 5.10 -5.55 -17.51
C PHE A 181 5.83 -6.74 -16.87
N PRO A 182 7.12 -6.96 -17.19
CA PRO A 182 7.89 -8.06 -16.63
C PRO A 182 8.44 -7.71 -15.24
N VAL A 183 8.32 -8.66 -14.31
CA VAL A 183 9.08 -8.73 -13.07
C VAL A 183 10.12 -9.83 -13.21
N LYS A 184 11.40 -9.48 -13.11
CA LYS A 184 12.50 -10.35 -13.54
C LYS A 184 12.96 -11.36 -12.50
N LYS A 185 12.82 -11.03 -11.21
CA LYS A 185 13.38 -11.81 -10.11
C LYS A 185 12.52 -11.56 -8.87
N GLU A 186 11.63 -12.50 -8.57
CA GLU A 186 10.73 -12.42 -7.41
C GLU A 186 10.43 -13.81 -6.85
N GLU A 187 10.19 -13.89 -5.54
CA GLU A 187 9.64 -15.07 -4.87
C GLU A 187 8.12 -14.95 -4.85
N TRP A 188 7.42 -15.69 -5.70
CA TRP A 188 5.96 -15.54 -5.82
C TRP A 188 5.22 -16.37 -4.79
N TYR A 189 4.43 -15.72 -3.94
CA TYR A 189 3.56 -16.42 -2.99
C TYR A 189 2.31 -16.97 -3.63
N THR A 190 1.80 -18.04 -3.02
CA THR A 190 0.51 -18.64 -3.30
C THR A 190 -0.32 -18.71 -2.04
N TYR A 191 -1.62 -18.49 -2.19
CA TYR A 191 -2.57 -18.55 -1.09
C TYR A 191 -3.61 -19.65 -1.30
N ASP A 192 -4.24 -20.06 -0.21
CA ASP A 192 -5.27 -21.10 -0.17
C ASP A 192 -6.47 -20.80 -1.10
N LYS A 193 -6.78 -19.51 -1.28
CA LYS A 193 -7.85 -19.03 -2.15
C LYS A 193 -7.62 -17.62 -2.68
N SER A 194 -8.48 -17.21 -3.61
CA SER A 194 -8.47 -15.85 -4.15
C SER A 194 -9.00 -14.85 -3.13
N PRO A 195 -8.32 -13.70 -2.91
CA PRO A 195 -8.84 -12.62 -2.07
C PRO A 195 -9.91 -11.77 -2.79
N ARG A 196 -10.06 -11.92 -4.11
CA ARG A 196 -10.90 -11.10 -5.00
C ARG A 196 -12.35 -10.87 -4.53
N PRO A 197 -13.05 -11.83 -3.91
CA PRO A 197 -14.40 -11.58 -3.41
C PRO A 197 -14.46 -10.46 -2.36
N ASN A 198 -13.36 -10.22 -1.65
CA ASN A 198 -13.30 -9.31 -0.51
C ASN A 198 -12.41 -8.08 -0.74
N VAL A 199 -11.57 -8.09 -1.78
CA VAL A 199 -10.61 -7.00 -2.07
C VAL A 199 -10.63 -6.60 -3.55
N ARG A 200 -10.24 -5.35 -3.82
CA ARG A 200 -9.95 -4.90 -5.19
C ARG A 200 -8.51 -5.24 -5.53
N VAL A 201 -8.32 -6.22 -6.40
CA VAL A 201 -7.02 -6.53 -7.01
C VAL A 201 -6.63 -5.42 -7.99
N LEU A 202 -5.42 -4.88 -7.84
CA LEU A 202 -4.88 -3.85 -8.74
C LEU A 202 -4.06 -4.43 -9.91
N ALA A 203 -3.40 -5.56 -9.70
CA ALA A 203 -2.59 -6.27 -10.68
C ALA A 203 -2.44 -7.75 -10.29
N SER A 204 -2.18 -8.64 -11.24
CA SER A 204 -1.93 -10.06 -10.96
C SER A 204 -0.81 -10.62 -11.81
N VAL A 205 -0.21 -11.71 -11.34
CA VAL A 205 0.78 -12.43 -12.13
C VAL A 205 0.11 -13.17 -13.29
N ASP A 206 0.71 -13.08 -14.47
CA ASP A 206 0.32 -13.84 -15.65
C ASP A 206 0.80 -15.29 -15.51
N GLU A 207 -0.09 -16.14 -15.00
CA GLU A 207 0.18 -17.56 -14.75
C GLU A 207 0.37 -18.38 -16.03
N SER A 208 0.15 -17.79 -17.21
CA SER A 208 0.47 -18.42 -18.51
C SER A 208 1.96 -18.32 -18.84
N THR A 209 2.73 -17.52 -18.10
CA THR A 209 4.18 -17.41 -18.31
C THR A 209 4.88 -18.72 -17.99
N SER A 210 5.73 -19.17 -18.92
CA SER A 210 6.29 -20.54 -18.97
C SER A 210 7.21 -20.92 -17.80
N PHE A 211 7.55 -19.98 -16.93
CA PHE A 211 8.50 -20.18 -15.82
C PHE A 211 7.80 -20.44 -14.48
N LEU A 212 6.46 -20.45 -14.46
CA LEU A 212 5.64 -20.72 -13.26
C LEU A 212 5.06 -22.14 -13.32
N THR A 213 5.91 -23.15 -13.08
CA THR A 213 5.48 -24.54 -12.89
C THR A 213 5.86 -25.01 -11.48
N PRO A 214 4.89 -25.45 -10.64
CA PRO A 214 3.46 -25.61 -10.93
C PRO A 214 2.73 -24.26 -11.03
N ARG A 215 1.65 -24.21 -11.82
CA ARG A 215 0.87 -22.99 -12.05
C ARG A 215 0.51 -22.34 -10.72
N LEU A 216 0.78 -21.05 -10.60
CA LEU A 216 0.24 -20.22 -9.53
C LEU A 216 -1.26 -20.46 -9.47
N ARG A 217 -1.81 -20.49 -8.26
CA ARG A 217 -3.26 -20.38 -8.11
C ARG A 217 -3.64 -18.93 -7.85
N TRP A 218 -2.81 -18.17 -7.14
CA TRP A 218 -2.95 -16.73 -6.85
C TRP A 218 -1.59 -16.17 -6.42
N ALA A 219 -0.99 -15.19 -7.13
CA ALA A 219 0.20 -14.48 -6.65
C ALA A 219 -0.06 -13.00 -6.34
N THR A 220 0.70 -12.50 -5.37
CA THR A 220 0.38 -11.28 -4.66
C THR A 220 0.52 -10.02 -5.51
N THR A 221 -0.57 -9.28 -5.44
CA THR A 221 -0.83 -7.96 -5.97
C THR A 221 -0.33 -6.89 -5.02
N LEU A 222 0.20 -5.78 -5.56
CA LEU A 222 0.40 -4.54 -4.81
C LEU A 222 -0.94 -4.14 -4.13
N TRP A 223 -1.01 -4.23 -2.80
CA TRP A 223 -2.25 -3.97 -2.05
C TRP A 223 -2.26 -2.54 -1.52
N TYR A 224 -3.38 -1.84 -1.73
CA TYR A 224 -3.64 -0.53 -1.12
C TYR A 224 -4.95 -0.60 -0.34
N GLY A 225 -4.84 -0.59 0.98
CA GLY A 225 -5.97 -0.50 1.88
C GLY A 225 -6.29 0.96 2.17
N ARG A 226 -7.38 1.46 1.59
CA ARG A 226 -8.11 2.59 2.16
C ARG A 226 -9.52 2.12 2.37
N MET A 227 -9.95 2.00 3.62
CA MET A 227 -11.35 1.67 3.89
C MET A 227 -12.24 2.83 3.43
N ARG A 228 -13.36 2.47 2.82
CA ARG A 228 -14.43 3.39 2.47
C ARG A 228 -15.03 3.92 3.77
N MET A 229 -15.13 5.24 3.89
CA MET A 229 -16.20 5.84 4.69
C MET A 229 -17.56 5.51 4.04
#